data_AF-A0A535T1P5-F1
#
_entry.id   AF-A0A535T1P5-F1
#
_cell.length_a   1.000
_cell.length_b   1.000
_cell.length_c   1.000
_cell.angle_alpha   90.00
_cell.angle_beta   90.00
_cell.angle_gamma   90.00
#
_symmetry.space_group_name_H-M   'P 1'
#
loop_
_entity.id
_entity.type
_entity.pdbx_description
1 polymer ?
#
loop_
_entity_poly.entity_id
_entity_poly.type
_entity_poly.pdbx_seq_one_letter_code
_entity_poly.pdbx_strand_id
1 'polypeptide(L)'
;MSDAACERKIALLRASWTYFDEVASRVSAELRKGPRGGGRDRDKIVRHANGAEIQEFAKKVGINTPHDAWRRPEDLRAHREAYCAAIREYNSRGAWARTWTVQYVIRHSAYHMLDHAWEMEDRDLSDGS
;
A
#
# COMPACT_ATOMS: atom_id res chain seq x y z
N MET A 1 15.79 -12.62 -5.51
CA MET A 1 16.36 -11.77 -6.59
C MET A 1 17.68 -11.20 -6.10
N SER A 2 18.53 -10.61 -6.95
CA SER A 2 19.74 -9.96 -6.41
C SER A 2 19.37 -8.84 -5.45
N ASP A 3 20.21 -8.55 -4.47
CA ASP A 3 19.92 -7.52 -3.47
C ASP A 3 19.72 -6.15 -4.11
N ALA A 4 20.55 -5.79 -5.10
CA ALA A 4 20.36 -4.58 -5.88
C ALA A 4 18.99 -4.53 -6.61
N ALA A 5 18.50 -5.66 -7.12
CA ALA A 5 17.17 -5.72 -7.72
C ALA A 5 16.05 -5.64 -6.67
N CYS A 6 16.28 -6.17 -5.47
CA CYS A 6 15.36 -6.05 -4.34
C CYS A 6 15.23 -4.60 -3.90
N GLU A 7 16.35 -3.90 -3.69
CA GLU A 7 16.36 -2.49 -3.28
C GLU A 7 15.67 -1.58 -4.29
N ARG A 8 15.91 -1.78 -5.60
CA ARG A 8 15.20 -1.01 -6.64
C ARG A 8 13.68 -1.18 -6.55
N LYS A 9 13.20 -2.38 -6.21
CA LYS A 9 11.76 -2.64 -6.07
C LYS A 9 11.19 -2.11 -4.76
N ILE A 10 11.95 -2.18 -3.67
CA ILE A 10 11.58 -1.54 -2.40
C ILE A 10 11.48 -0.03 -2.59
N ALA A 11 12.37 0.60 -3.36
CA ALA A 11 12.29 2.01 -3.68
C ALA A 11 10.98 2.35 -4.45
N LEU A 12 10.59 1.52 -5.42
CA LEU A 12 9.30 1.68 -6.12
C LEU A 12 8.09 1.50 -5.20
N LEU A 13 8.13 0.54 -4.28
CA LEU A 13 7.07 0.35 -3.27
C LEU A 13 6.96 1.58 -2.37
N ARG A 14 8.09 2.12 -1.89
CA ARG A 14 8.11 3.35 -1.08
C ARG A 14 7.55 4.55 -1.84
N ALA A 15 7.94 4.72 -3.10
CA ALA A 15 7.39 5.77 -3.94
C ALA A 15 5.86 5.61 -4.14
N SER A 16 5.38 4.37 -4.25
CA SER A 16 3.95 4.08 -4.35
C SER A 16 3.19 4.46 -3.08
N TRP A 17 3.76 4.19 -1.89
CA TRP A 17 3.20 4.65 -0.62
C TRP A 17 3.18 6.17 -0.51
N THR A 18 4.29 6.84 -0.85
CA THR A 18 4.36 8.30 -0.82
C THR A 18 3.31 8.91 -1.74
N TYR A 19 3.21 8.43 -2.98
CA TYR A 19 2.20 8.89 -3.93
C TYR A 19 0.78 8.68 -3.42
N PHE A 20 0.50 7.49 -2.87
CA PHE A 20 -0.80 7.20 -2.26
C PHE A 20 -1.16 8.17 -1.13
N ASP A 21 -0.22 8.42 -0.21
CA ASP A 21 -0.43 9.33 0.92
C ASP A 21 -0.62 10.79 0.44
N GLU A 22 0.15 11.22 -0.56
CA GLU A 22 0.03 12.55 -1.18
C GLU A 22 -1.34 12.74 -1.83
N VAL A 23 -1.79 11.77 -2.64
CA VAL A 23 -3.13 11.78 -3.23
C VAL A 23 -4.20 11.81 -2.13
N ALA A 24 -4.12 10.91 -1.15
CA ALA A 24 -5.07 10.87 -0.04
C ALA A 24 -5.11 12.18 0.76
N SER A 25 -4.02 12.96 0.80
CA SER A 25 -3.98 14.23 1.50
C SER A 25 -4.68 15.37 0.75
N ARG A 26 -4.75 15.31 -0.59
CA ARG A 26 -5.26 16.40 -1.44
C ARG A 26 -6.67 16.18 -1.98
N VAL A 27 -7.08 14.93 -2.19
CA VAL A 27 -8.40 14.64 -2.78
C VAL A 27 -9.54 14.92 -1.80
N SER A 28 -10.71 15.16 -2.37
CA SER A 28 -11.97 15.36 -1.66
C SER A 28 -12.30 14.17 -0.73
N ALA A 29 -12.88 14.45 0.44
CA ALA A 29 -13.30 13.41 1.37
C ALA A 29 -14.41 12.53 0.76
N GLU A 30 -15.42 13.17 0.15
CA GLU A 30 -16.41 12.51 -0.70
C GLU A 30 -15.89 12.42 -2.13
N LEU A 31 -16.12 11.27 -2.77
CA LEU A 31 -15.67 11.02 -4.13
C LEU A 31 -16.87 10.78 -5.05
N ARG A 32 -16.74 11.21 -6.31
CA ARG A 32 -17.75 10.99 -7.36
C ARG A 32 -18.21 9.53 -7.35
N LYS A 33 -19.51 9.31 -7.23
CA LYS A 33 -20.11 7.98 -7.24
C LYS A 33 -20.25 7.47 -8.68
N GLY A 34 -20.24 6.14 -8.84
CA GLY A 34 -20.53 5.51 -10.13
C GLY A 34 -22.00 5.64 -10.53
N PRO A 35 -22.37 5.21 -11.76
CA PRO A 35 -23.72 5.40 -12.32
C PRO A 35 -24.88 4.84 -11.48
N ARG A 36 -24.60 3.88 -10.60
CA ARG A 36 -25.57 3.25 -9.70
C ARG A 36 -25.43 3.71 -8.25
N GLY A 37 -24.76 4.84 -8.00
CA GLY A 37 -24.51 5.39 -6.66
C GLY A 37 -23.44 4.65 -5.83
N GLY A 38 -22.82 3.60 -6.39
CA GLY A 38 -21.76 2.85 -5.72
C GLY A 38 -20.41 3.59 -5.71
N GLY A 39 -19.52 3.18 -4.80
CA GLY A 39 -18.16 3.70 -4.70
C GLY A 39 -17.78 4.08 -3.26
N ARG A 40 -16.55 3.75 -2.86
CA ARG A 40 -16.00 4.17 -1.57
C ARG A 40 -15.63 5.65 -1.60
N ASP A 41 -15.75 6.29 -0.45
CA ASP A 41 -15.18 7.60 -0.19
C ASP A 41 -13.71 7.46 0.23
N ARG A 42 -12.95 8.55 0.17
CA ARG A 42 -11.50 8.57 0.36
C ARG A 42 -11.06 7.78 1.59
N ASP A 43 -11.65 8.06 2.75
CA ASP A 43 -11.23 7.42 4.01
C ASP A 43 -11.53 5.91 4.04
N LYS A 44 -12.56 5.46 3.31
CA LYS A 44 -12.86 4.02 3.14
C LYS A 44 -11.84 3.36 2.21
N ILE A 45 -11.33 4.08 1.21
CA ILE A 45 -10.24 3.61 0.34
C ILE A 45 -8.93 3.54 1.14
N VAL A 46 -8.57 4.59 1.90
CA VAL A 46 -7.38 4.62 2.77
C VAL A 46 -7.37 3.48 3.77
N ARG A 47 -8.51 3.23 4.44
CA ARG A 47 -8.69 2.08 5.33
C ARG A 47 -8.48 0.76 4.60
N HIS A 48 -9.04 0.62 3.39
CA HIS A 48 -8.94 -0.61 2.63
C HIS A 48 -7.51 -0.90 2.15
N ALA A 49 -6.86 0.11 1.56
CA ALA A 49 -5.51 -0.01 1.02
C ALA A 49 -4.51 -0.45 2.10
N ASN A 50 -4.41 0.34 3.18
CA ASN A 50 -3.50 0.02 4.27
C ASN A 50 -3.93 -1.22 5.06
N GLY A 51 -5.24 -1.42 5.27
CA GLY A 51 -5.75 -2.58 5.99
C GLY A 51 -5.43 -3.91 5.28
N ALA A 52 -5.58 -3.97 3.96
CA ALA A 52 -5.23 -5.15 3.17
C ALA A 52 -3.71 -5.42 3.19
N GLU A 53 -2.88 -4.39 3.06
CA GLU A 53 -1.43 -4.53 3.18
C GLU A 53 -1.03 -5.11 4.55
N ILE A 54 -1.51 -4.49 5.63
CA ILE A 54 -1.22 -4.90 7.01
C ILE A 54 -1.70 -6.33 7.29
N GLN A 55 -2.93 -6.67 6.89
CA GLN A 55 -3.56 -7.92 7.30
C GLN A 55 -3.27 -9.10 6.38
N GLU A 56 -3.00 -8.87 5.09
CA GLU A 56 -2.88 -9.94 4.10
C GLU A 56 -1.47 -10.04 3.51
N PHE A 57 -0.87 -8.91 3.14
CA PHE A 57 0.39 -8.91 2.38
C PHE A 57 1.61 -8.96 3.31
N ALA A 58 1.62 -8.18 4.38
CA ALA A 58 2.71 -8.13 5.35
C ALA A 58 2.90 -9.49 6.06
N LYS A 59 1.80 -10.20 6.33
CA LYS A 59 1.84 -11.57 6.88
C LYS A 59 2.51 -12.59 5.96
N LYS A 60 2.65 -12.31 4.66
CA LYS A 60 3.40 -13.19 3.73
C LYS A 60 4.89 -13.24 4.07
N VAL A 61 5.43 -12.17 4.65
CA VAL A 61 6.84 -12.07 5.09
C VAL A 61 6.96 -12.03 6.62
N GLY A 62 5.96 -12.57 7.33
CA GLY A 62 6.02 -12.74 8.78
C GLY A 62 5.79 -11.48 9.62
N ILE A 63 5.46 -10.34 8.99
CA ILE A 63 5.13 -9.12 9.75
C ILE A 63 3.69 -9.21 10.27
N ASN A 64 3.54 -8.99 11.56
CA ASN A 64 2.25 -8.90 12.23
C ASN A 64 2.16 -7.56 12.95
N THR A 65 1.40 -6.64 12.37
CA THR A 65 1.17 -5.29 12.90
C THR A 65 -0.30 -5.16 13.31
N PRO A 66 -0.62 -4.41 14.38
CA PRO A 66 -2.00 -4.07 14.71
C PRO A 66 -2.76 -3.55 13.49
N HIS A 67 -3.98 -4.04 13.27
CA HIS A 67 -4.77 -3.70 12.08
C HIS A 67 -5.04 -2.19 11.96
N ASP A 68 -5.08 -1.47 13.06
CA ASP A 68 -5.35 -0.05 13.14
C ASP A 68 -4.10 0.85 13.11
N ALA A 69 -2.90 0.29 12.89
CA ALA A 69 -1.66 1.05 12.76
C ALA A 69 -1.71 2.12 11.65
N TRP A 70 -2.55 1.95 10.63
CA TRP A 70 -2.75 2.96 9.57
C TRP A 70 -3.39 4.26 10.09
N ARG A 71 -4.00 4.26 11.28
CA ARG A 71 -4.66 5.45 11.84
C ARG A 71 -3.68 6.49 12.37
N ARG A 72 -2.44 6.08 12.66
CA ARG A 72 -1.42 6.93 13.25
C ARG A 72 -0.20 6.97 12.33
N PRO A 73 0.26 8.15 11.88
CA PRO A 73 1.38 8.25 10.96
C PRO A 73 2.66 7.56 11.44
N GLU A 74 2.93 7.60 12.75
CA GLU A 74 4.07 6.93 13.39
C GLU A 74 3.99 5.41 13.32
N ASP A 75 2.82 4.83 13.56
CA ASP A 75 2.59 3.39 13.53
C ASP A 75 2.62 2.86 12.09
N LEU A 76 2.03 3.60 11.15
CA LEU A 76 2.09 3.27 9.73
C LEU A 76 3.52 3.33 9.19
N ARG A 77 4.30 4.34 9.60
CA ARG A 77 5.73 4.42 9.24
C ARG A 77 6.51 3.24 9.81
N ALA A 78 6.29 2.90 11.09
CA ALA A 78 6.93 1.74 11.71
C ALA A 78 6.58 0.43 10.99
N HIS A 79 5.32 0.26 10.59
CA HIS A 79 4.87 -0.87 9.77
C HIS A 79 5.64 -0.97 8.44
N ARG A 80 5.68 0.12 7.68
CA ARG A 80 6.35 0.16 6.36
C ARG A 80 7.84 -0.13 6.46
N GLU A 81 8.52 0.37 7.49
CA GLU A 81 9.93 0.05 7.75
C GLU A 81 10.13 -1.43 8.08
N ALA A 82 9.34 -1.98 9.00
CA ALA A 82 9.39 -3.40 9.35
C ALA A 82 9.10 -4.29 8.13
N TYR A 83 8.15 -3.89 7.29
CA TYR A 83 7.79 -4.61 6.08
C TYR A 83 8.93 -4.63 5.05
N CYS A 84 9.57 -3.49 4.79
CA CYS A 84 10.77 -3.43 3.94
C CYS A 84 11.92 -4.29 4.50
N ALA A 85 12.15 -4.25 5.82
CA ALA A 85 13.18 -5.06 6.46
C ALA A 85 12.93 -6.57 6.28
N ALA A 86 11.70 -7.03 6.50
CA ALA A 86 11.32 -8.43 6.30
C ALA A 86 11.43 -8.86 4.84
N ILE A 87 11.06 -8.00 3.88
CA ILE A 87 11.26 -8.27 2.44
C ILE A 87 12.74 -8.53 2.13
N ARG A 88 13.65 -7.71 2.69
CA ARG A 88 15.10 -7.91 2.52
C ARG A 88 15.58 -9.23 3.10
N GLU A 89 15.15 -9.56 4.32
CA GLU A 89 15.52 -10.81 4.99
C GLU A 89 15.02 -12.05 4.23
N TYR A 90 13.78 -12.02 3.73
CA TYR A 90 13.27 -13.11 2.90
C TYR A 90 14.04 -13.21 1.57
N ASN A 91 14.40 -12.07 0.98
CA ASN A 91 15.18 -12.05 -0.26
C ASN A 91 16.58 -12.65 -0.07
N SER A 92 17.29 -12.28 1.00
CA SER A 92 18.66 -12.75 1.25
C SER A 92 18.74 -14.26 1.49
N ARG A 93 17.68 -14.83 2.09
CA ARG A 93 17.54 -16.29 2.28
C ARG A 93 17.03 -17.02 1.04
N GLY A 94 16.65 -16.32 -0.03
CA GLY A 94 15.95 -16.92 -1.16
C GLY A 94 14.63 -17.59 -0.79
N ALA A 95 14.01 -17.16 0.31
CA ALA A 95 12.84 -17.80 0.90
C ALA A 95 11.55 -17.43 0.17
N TRP A 96 10.56 -18.32 0.24
CA TRP A 96 9.20 -18.05 -0.21
C TRP A 96 8.43 -17.27 0.86
N ALA A 97 7.66 -16.27 0.42
CA ALA A 97 6.78 -15.48 1.27
C ALA A 97 5.42 -16.19 1.38
N ARG A 98 5.39 -17.29 2.15
CA ARG A 98 4.30 -18.27 2.17
C ARG A 98 4.02 -18.82 0.76
N THR A 99 2.88 -18.47 0.18
CA THR A 99 2.47 -18.91 -1.17
C THR A 99 3.00 -18.02 -2.28
N TRP A 100 3.69 -16.92 -1.97
CA TRP A 100 4.15 -15.92 -2.95
C TRP A 100 5.68 -15.87 -3.05
N THR A 101 6.17 -15.45 -4.22
CA THR A 101 7.57 -15.02 -4.31
C THR A 101 7.74 -13.65 -3.65
N VAL A 102 8.91 -13.35 -3.09
CA VAL A 102 9.23 -12.01 -2.55
C VAL A 102 8.99 -10.92 -3.61
N GLN A 103 9.32 -11.21 -4.85
CA GLN A 103 9.11 -10.29 -5.96
C GLN A 103 7.63 -9.99 -6.21
N TYR A 104 6.77 -10.99 -6.03
CA TYR A 104 5.33 -10.83 -6.18
C TYR A 104 4.73 -10.04 -5.02
N VAL A 105 5.19 -10.26 -3.78
CA VAL A 105 4.81 -9.43 -2.62
C VAL A 105 5.02 -7.96 -2.92
N ILE A 106 6.24 -7.57 -3.34
CA ILE A 106 6.56 -6.16 -3.59
C ILE A 106 5.69 -5.58 -4.72
N ARG A 107 5.56 -6.30 -5.84
CA ARG A 107 4.80 -5.81 -7.00
C ARG A 107 3.31 -5.67 -6.70
N HIS A 108 2.75 -6.63 -5.97
CA HIS A 108 1.33 -6.62 -5.65
C HIS A 108 1.00 -5.49 -4.68
N SER A 109 1.81 -5.29 -3.63
CA SER A 109 1.63 -4.16 -2.70
C SER A 109 1.75 -2.81 -3.40
N ALA A 110 2.78 -2.63 -4.26
CA ALA A 110 2.95 -1.39 -5.01
C ALA A 110 1.77 -1.12 -5.97
N TYR A 111 1.38 -2.13 -6.75
CA TYR A 111 0.22 -2.00 -7.65
C TYR A 111 -1.06 -1.68 -6.89
N HIS A 112 -1.34 -2.36 -5.78
CA HIS A 112 -2.54 -2.14 -4.97
C HIS A 112 -2.63 -0.71 -4.42
N MET A 113 -1.50 -0.15 -3.98
CA MET A 113 -1.44 1.25 -3.55
C MET A 113 -1.68 2.21 -4.71
N LEU A 114 -1.04 2.00 -5.86
CA LEU A 114 -1.21 2.86 -7.03
C LEU A 114 -2.64 2.79 -7.61
N ASP A 115 -3.22 1.59 -7.70
CA ASP A 115 -4.59 1.37 -8.17
C ASP A 115 -5.60 2.18 -7.35
N HIS A 116 -5.45 2.21 -6.03
CA HIS A 116 -6.32 3.01 -5.17
C HIS A 116 -5.96 4.49 -5.12
N ALA A 117 -4.71 4.87 -5.36
CA ALA A 117 -4.35 6.28 -5.58
C ALA A 117 -5.06 6.81 -6.84
N TRP A 118 -4.97 6.09 -7.95
CA TRP A 118 -5.64 6.45 -9.20
C TRP A 118 -7.18 6.42 -9.07
N GLU A 119 -7.75 5.46 -8.33
CA GLU A 119 -9.18 5.46 -8.01
C GLU A 119 -9.61 6.77 -7.31
N MET A 120 -8.79 7.27 -6.39
CA MET A 120 -9.06 8.52 -5.68
C MET A 120 -8.96 9.74 -6.60
N GLU A 121 -7.92 9.81 -7.44
CA GLU A 121 -7.72 10.91 -8.39
C GLU A 121 -8.83 10.97 -9.43
N ASP A 122 -9.18 9.85 -10.05
CA ASP A 122 -10.21 9.76 -11.10
C ASP A 122 -11.60 10.18 -10.60
N ARG A 123 -11.82 10.11 -9.29
CA ARG A 123 -13.11 10.37 -8.64
C ARG A 123 -13.10 11.62 -7.78
N ASP A 124 -12.01 12.38 -7.80
CA ASP A 124 -11.90 13.62 -7.06
C ASP A 124 -12.91 14.67 -7.56
N LEU A 125 -13.32 15.56 -6.66
CA LEU A 125 -14.24 16.66 -6.91
C LEU A 125 -13.54 18.02 -6.86
N SER A 126 -12.24 18.08 -6.49
CA SER A 126 -11.49 19.34 -6.40
C SER A 126 -11.24 20.02 -7.75
N ASP A 127 -11.24 19.25 -8.84
CA ASP A 127 -10.98 19.75 -10.20
C ASP A 127 -12.27 20.31 -10.88
N GLY A 128 -13.38 20.37 -10.13
CA GLY A 128 -14.69 20.81 -10.60
C GLY A 128 -15.19 22.16 -10.09
N SER A 129 -14.35 22.95 -9.40
CA SER A 129 -14.71 24.29 -8.88
C SER A 129 -14.15 25.43 -9.74
#